data_AF-A0A376UDI6-F1
#
_entry.id   AF-A0A376UDI6-F1
#
_cell.length_a   1.000
_cell.length_b   1.000
_cell.length_c   1.000
_cell.angle_alpha   90.00
_cell.angle_beta   90.00
_cell.angle_gamma   90.00
#
_symmetry.space_group_name_H-M   'P 1'
#
loop_
_entity.id
_entity.type
_entity.pdbx_description
1 polymer ?
#
loop_
_entity_poly.entity_id
_entity_poly.type
_entity_poly.pdbx_seq_one_letter_code
_entity_poly.pdbx_strand_id
1 'polypeptide(L)'
;MRWRGLLALRDKFDLAFANDPDYDRHGIVTPAGLMNPNHYLAVAINYLFQHRPQWGKDVAVGKTLVSSAMIDRVVNALGRNW
;
A
#
# COMPACT_ATOMS: atom_id res chain seq x y z
N MET A 1 11.20 8.01 -12.54
CA MET A 1 11.69 8.05 -11.14
C MET A 1 12.79 7.02 -10.96
N ARG A 2 14.00 7.40 -10.49
CA ARG A 2 15.17 6.49 -10.46
C ARG A 2 15.49 6.07 -9.03
N TRP A 3 14.91 4.94 -8.59
CA TRP A 3 15.02 4.38 -7.23
C TRP A 3 16.40 3.83 -6.83
N ARG A 4 17.38 3.86 -7.74
CA ARG A 4 18.69 3.20 -7.57
C ARG A 4 19.48 3.71 -6.35
N GLY A 5 19.42 5.01 -6.06
CA GLY A 5 20.12 5.59 -4.91
C GLY A 5 19.55 5.10 -3.57
N LEU A 6 18.22 5.10 -3.44
CA LEU A 6 17.56 4.67 -2.21
C LEU A 6 17.70 3.15 -1.98
N LEU A 7 17.62 2.36 -3.04
CA LEU A 7 17.81 0.91 -2.96
C LEU A 7 19.21 0.50 -2.51
N ALA A 8 20.24 1.29 -2.81
CA ALA A 8 21.61 1.06 -2.32
C ALA A 8 21.78 1.36 -0.83
N LEU A 9 20.84 2.11 -0.23
CA LEU A 9 20.84 2.47 1.19
C LEU A 9 19.80 1.68 2.00
N ARG A 10 19.10 0.70 1.39
CA ARG A 10 17.96 0.02 2.00
C ARG A 10 18.30 -0.69 3.32
N ASP A 11 19.52 -1.18 3.46
CA ASP A 11 19.94 -1.94 4.66
C ASP A 11 20.30 -1.00 5.84
N LYS A 12 20.26 0.32 5.64
CA LYS A 12 20.51 1.33 6.69
C LYS A 12 19.25 1.77 7.43
N PHE A 13 18.07 1.37 6.97
CA PHE A 13 16.79 1.81 7.51
C PHE A 13 15.82 0.62 7.58
N ASP A 14 15.04 0.53 8.65
CA ASP A 14 13.96 -0.46 8.73
C ASP A 14 12.88 -0.20 7.67
N LEU A 15 12.62 1.08 7.41
CA LEU A 15 11.67 1.56 6.41
C LEU A 15 12.19 2.85 5.77
N ALA A 16 12.13 2.90 4.45
CA ALA A 16 12.41 4.09 3.66
C ALA A 16 11.29 4.30 2.63
N PHE A 17 11.11 5.54 2.19
CA PHE A 17 10.12 5.89 1.18
C PHE A 17 10.63 7.01 0.28
N ALA A 18 10.04 7.14 -0.91
CA ALA A 18 10.16 8.37 -1.68
C ALA A 18 8.89 8.63 -2.48
N ASN A 19 8.84 9.84 -3.03
CA ASN A 19 7.72 10.36 -3.80
C ASN A 19 8.22 10.92 -5.13
N ASP A 20 7.34 10.94 -6.11
CA ASP A 20 7.56 11.66 -7.34
C ASP A 20 7.49 13.19 -7.12
N PRO A 21 7.86 14.03 -8.11
CA PRO A 21 8.07 15.47 -7.89
C PRO A 21 6.88 16.25 -7.32
N ASP A 22 5.67 15.80 -7.61
CA ASP A 22 4.38 16.38 -7.16
C ASP A 22 3.77 15.65 -5.96
N TYR A 23 4.44 14.62 -5.45
CA TYR A 23 4.12 13.93 -4.19
C TYR A 23 2.77 13.20 -4.13
N ASP A 24 2.15 12.90 -5.28
CA ASP A 24 0.90 12.13 -5.33
C ASP A 24 1.13 10.61 -5.38
N ARG A 25 2.35 10.17 -5.71
CA ARG A 25 2.77 8.75 -5.70
C ARG A 25 3.80 8.49 -4.61
N HIS A 26 3.85 7.22 -4.21
CA HIS A 26 4.75 6.74 -3.18
C HIS A 26 5.45 5.45 -3.63
N GLY A 27 6.69 5.26 -3.16
CA GLY A 27 7.38 3.99 -3.20
C GLY A 27 7.91 3.64 -1.82
N ILE A 28 7.67 2.40 -1.41
CA ILE A 28 8.00 1.89 -0.07
C ILE A 28 9.17 0.92 -0.19
N VAL A 29 10.23 1.18 0.55
CA VAL A 29 11.46 0.40 0.55
C VAL A 29 11.69 -0.18 1.95
N THR A 30 11.96 -1.47 2.00
CA THR A 30 12.42 -2.17 3.20
C THR A 30 13.80 -2.77 2.92
N PRO A 31 14.47 -3.42 3.89
CA PRO A 31 15.70 -4.17 3.61
C PRO A 31 15.52 -5.26 2.53
N ALA A 32 14.31 -5.74 2.30
CA ALA A 32 14.00 -6.68 1.21
C ALA A 32 13.93 -6.02 -0.19
N GLY A 33 13.96 -4.68 -0.26
CA GLY A 33 13.92 -3.90 -1.50
C GLY A 33 12.65 -3.05 -1.65
N LEU A 34 12.39 -2.60 -2.87
CA LEU A 34 11.20 -1.82 -3.22
C LEU A 34 9.97 -2.73 -3.27
N MET A 35 8.96 -2.44 -2.46
CA MET A 35 7.69 -3.16 -2.51
C MET A 35 6.97 -2.92 -3.84
N ASN A 36 6.35 -3.98 -4.36
CA ASN A 36 5.40 -3.86 -5.45
C ASN A 36 4.20 -2.97 -4.99
N PRO A 37 3.80 -1.95 -5.78
CA PRO A 37 2.69 -1.06 -5.41
C PRO A 37 1.39 -1.79 -5.05
N ASN A 38 1.02 -2.83 -5.80
CA ASN A 38 -0.19 -3.62 -5.52
C ASN A 38 -0.11 -4.35 -4.17
N HIS A 39 1.08 -4.80 -3.76
CA HIS A 39 1.26 -5.46 -2.47
C HIS A 39 1.06 -4.46 -1.34
N TYR A 40 1.61 -3.26 -1.49
CA TYR A 40 1.45 -2.22 -0.48
C TYR A 40 0.00 -1.76 -0.36
N LEU A 41 -0.73 -1.60 -1.48
CA LEU A 41 -2.15 -1.27 -1.46
C LEU A 41 -2.98 -2.31 -0.69
N ALA A 42 -2.75 -3.61 -0.93
CA ALA A 42 -3.45 -4.67 -0.21
C ALA A 42 -3.17 -4.63 1.30
N VAL A 43 -1.91 -4.40 1.70
CA VAL A 43 -1.53 -4.27 3.13
C VAL A 43 -2.14 -3.02 3.76
N ALA A 44 -2.11 -1.88 3.07
CA ALA A 44 -2.67 -0.62 3.56
C ALA A 44 -4.18 -0.72 3.78
N ILE A 45 -4.92 -1.30 2.83
CA ILE A 45 -6.37 -1.55 2.94
C ILE A 45 -6.63 -2.47 4.14
N ASN A 46 -5.90 -3.58 4.24
CA ASN A 46 -6.06 -4.53 5.33
C ASN A 46 -5.87 -3.88 6.71
N TYR A 47 -4.83 -3.06 6.86
CA TYR A 47 -4.54 -2.36 8.11
C TYR A 47 -5.57 -1.28 8.44
N LEU A 48 -5.90 -0.40 7.49
CA LEU A 48 -6.79 0.73 7.71
C LEU A 48 -8.17 0.29 8.19
N PHE A 49 -8.77 -0.70 7.54
CA PHE A 49 -10.13 -1.17 7.89
C PHE A 49 -10.21 -1.91 9.23
N GLN A 50 -9.08 -2.32 9.80
CA GLN A 50 -8.99 -2.90 11.14
C GLN A 50 -8.63 -1.85 12.22
N HIS A 51 -8.01 -0.73 11.83
CA HIS A 51 -7.47 0.29 12.75
C HIS A 51 -8.14 1.67 12.60
N ARG A 52 -9.35 1.70 12.05
CA ARG A 52 -10.19 2.90 11.94
C ARG A 52 -11.59 2.61 12.52
N PRO A 53 -11.73 2.51 13.85
CA PRO A 53 -13.01 2.14 14.50
C PRO A 53 -14.12 3.18 14.25
N GLN A 54 -13.76 4.39 13.86
CA GLN A 54 -14.68 5.48 13.51
C GLN A 54 -15.28 5.32 12.10
N TRP A 55 -14.75 4.43 11.25
CA TRP A 55 -15.29 4.18 9.91
C TRP A 55 -16.51 3.26 9.99
N GLY A 56 -17.68 3.83 9.68
CA GLY A 56 -18.95 3.12 9.63
C GLY A 56 -18.94 1.92 8.68
N LYS A 57 -20.01 1.11 8.74
CA LYS A 57 -20.15 -0.09 7.91
C LYS A 57 -20.25 0.23 6.41
N ASP A 58 -20.76 1.41 6.08
CA ASP A 58 -21.01 1.84 4.70
C ASP A 58 -19.77 2.39 3.97
N VAL A 59 -18.64 2.54 4.68
CA VAL A 59 -17.37 2.94 4.06
C VAL A 59 -16.84 1.78 3.21
N ALA A 60 -16.64 2.03 1.91
CA ALA A 60 -16.21 1.04 0.92
C ALA A 60 -14.75 1.25 0.47
N VAL A 61 -14.22 0.27 -0.27
CA VAL A 61 -12.86 0.29 -0.82
C VAL A 61 -12.88 0.56 -2.33
N GLY A 62 -12.41 1.75 -2.74
CA GLY A 62 -12.23 2.06 -4.15
C GLY A 62 -11.01 1.33 -4.75
N LYS A 63 -11.22 0.61 -5.86
CA LYS A 63 -10.17 -0.09 -6.61
C LYS A 63 -10.36 0.13 -8.12
N THR A 64 -9.28 0.37 -8.86
CA THR A 64 -9.33 0.35 -10.32
C THR A 64 -9.36 -1.09 -10.85
N LEU A 65 -10.04 -1.33 -11.98
CA LEU A 65 -10.22 -2.67 -12.56
C LEU A 65 -8.90 -3.43 -12.78
N VAL A 66 -7.82 -2.71 -13.11
CA VAL A 66 -6.49 -3.28 -13.40
C VAL A 66 -5.65 -3.57 -12.16
N SER A 67 -6.13 -3.20 -10.96
CA SER A 67 -5.42 -3.47 -9.71
C SER A 67 -5.53 -4.95 -9.32
N SER A 68 -4.57 -5.43 -8.52
CA SER A 68 -4.48 -6.84 -8.13
C SER A 68 -5.76 -7.38 -7.49
N ALA A 69 -6.15 -8.61 -7.86
CA ALA A 69 -7.23 -9.37 -7.23
C ALA A 69 -6.94 -9.75 -5.76
N MET A 70 -5.73 -9.48 -5.26
CA MET A 70 -5.44 -9.57 -3.82
C MET A 70 -6.30 -8.58 -3.01
N ILE A 71 -6.59 -7.41 -3.57
CA ILE A 71 -7.44 -6.40 -2.90
C ILE A 71 -8.83 -6.98 -2.66
N ASP A 72 -9.41 -7.63 -3.67
CA ASP A 72 -10.75 -8.23 -3.59
C ASP A 72 -10.81 -9.28 -2.48
N ARG A 73 -9.77 -10.11 -2.36
CA ARG A 73 -9.66 -11.12 -1.28
C ARG A 73 -9.57 -10.49 0.10
N VAL A 74 -8.78 -9.43 0.25
CA VAL A 74 -8.65 -8.69 1.52
C VAL A 74 -9.97 -8.05 1.92
N VAL A 75 -10.64 -7.36 0.99
CA VAL A 75 -11.93 -6.71 1.25
C VAL A 75 -13.00 -7.71 1.67
N ASN A 76 -13.09 -8.84 0.95
CA ASN A 76 -14.03 -9.91 1.28
C ASN A 76 -13.73 -10.54 2.65
N ALA A 77 -12.46 -10.77 2.97
CA ALA A 77 -12.05 -11.31 4.28
C ALA A 77 -12.40 -10.39 5.46
N LEU A 78 -12.46 -9.08 5.21
CA LEU A 78 -12.86 -8.07 6.20
C LEU A 78 -14.38 -7.84 6.28
N GLY A 79 -15.16 -8.51 5.42
CA GLY A 79 -16.61 -8.29 5.32
C GLY A 79 -16.97 -6.85 4.90
N ARG A 80 -16.14 -6.24 4.05
CA ARG A 80 -16.32 -4.87 3.54
C ARG A 80 -16.80 -4.90 2.09
N ASN A 81 -17.38 -3.79 1.64
CA ASN A 81 -17.80 -3.59 0.25
C ASN A 81 -16.67 -2.91 -0.55
N TRP A 82 -16.58 -3.18 -1.85
CA TRP A 82 -15.71 -2.50 -2.82
C TRP A 82 -16.50 -2.03 -4.04
#